data_AF-A0A1V0UQ15-F1
#
_entry.id   AF-A0A1V0UQ15-F1
#
_cell.length_a   1.000
_cell.length_b   1.000
_cell.length_c   1.000
_cell.angle_alpha   90.00
_cell.angle_beta   90.00
_cell.angle_gamma   90.00
#
_symmetry.space_group_name_H-M   'P 1'
#
loop_
_entity.id
_entity.type
_entity.pdbx_description
1 polymer ?
#
loop_
_entity_poly.entity_id
_entity_poly.type
_entity_poly.pdbx_seq_one_letter_code
_entity_poly.pdbx_strand_id
1 'polypeptide(L)' 'MSKASNMLIPISKCRCNNCEKPFFELVNHKLEQCPWCNHVFSAPNSFPNMEEISEKYNLVIDPQNGVPRIMVLGGTEDES' A
#
# COMPACT_ATOMS: atom_id res chain seq x y z
N MET A 1 -18.64 -26.01 4.61
CA MET A 1 -17.85 -24.96 3.94
C MET A 1 -17.36 -23.99 5.00
N SER A 2 -16.06 -23.92 5.24
CA SER A 2 -15.50 -22.95 6.20
C SER A 2 -15.72 -21.55 5.66
N LYS A 3 -16.41 -20.68 6.41
CA LYS A 3 -16.47 -19.25 6.12
C LYS A 3 -15.06 -18.69 6.28
N ALA A 4 -14.33 -18.57 5.18
CA ALA A 4 -13.08 -17.82 5.18
C ALA A 4 -13.43 -16.35 5.42
N SER A 5 -13.03 -15.82 6.56
CA SER A 5 -13.08 -14.38 6.83
C SER A 5 -11.87 -13.76 6.14
N ASN A 6 -12.11 -12.81 5.25
CA ASN A 6 -11.04 -12.03 4.66
C ASN A 6 -10.52 -11.08 5.74
N MET A 7 -9.25 -11.25 6.12
CA MET A 7 -8.58 -10.30 7.00
C MET A 7 -8.30 -9.02 6.19
N LEU A 8 -8.87 -7.90 6.64
CA LEU A 8 -8.55 -6.59 6.10
C LEU A 8 -7.30 -6.07 6.81
N ILE A 9 -6.23 -5.84 6.05
CA ILE A 9 -4.99 -5.29 6.57
C ILE A 9 -4.90 -3.85 6.05
N PRO A 10 -5.02 -2.82 6.90
CA PRO A 10 -4.92 -1.43 6.45
C PRO A 10 -3.55 -1.12 5.86
N ILE A 11 -3.55 -0.41 4.73
CA ILE A 11 -2.33 0.05 4.04
C ILE A 11 -2.44 1.51 3.65
N SER A 12 -1.31 2.18 3.47
CA SER A 12 -1.20 3.56 3.01
C SER A 12 -0.60 3.62 1.62
N LYS A 13 -1.09 4.54 0.79
CA LYS A 13 -0.51 4.86 -0.51
C LYS A 13 0.50 5.99 -0.34
N CYS A 14 1.71 5.75 -0.80
CA CYS A 14 2.85 6.64 -0.68
C CYS A 14 3.46 6.88 -2.07
N ARG A 15 4.12 8.03 -2.27
CA ARG A 15 4.88 8.36 -3.48
C ARG A 15 6.35 8.57 -3.14
N CYS A 16 7.24 7.91 -3.86
CA CYS A 16 8.67 8.11 -3.68
C CYS A 16 9.10 9.48 -4.20
N ASN A 17 9.81 10.27 -3.40
CA ASN A 17 10.30 11.59 -3.82
C ASN A 17 11.40 11.52 -4.89
N ASN A 18 12.07 10.37 -5.06
CA ASN A 18 13.16 10.22 -6.01
C ASN A 18 12.70 9.78 -7.41
N CYS A 19 11.78 8.80 -7.50
CA CYS A 19 11.31 8.27 -8.78
C CYS A 19 9.83 8.56 -9.08
N GLU A 20 9.14 9.26 -8.18
CA GLU A 20 7.74 9.69 -8.29
C GLU A 20 6.71 8.56 -8.46
N LYS A 21 7.15 7.30 -8.37
CA LYS A 21 6.26 6.14 -8.47
C LYS A 21 5.48 5.93 -7.17
N PRO A 22 4.17 5.62 -7.26
CA PRO A 22 3.38 5.25 -6.11
C PRO A 22 3.75 3.85 -5.62
N PHE A 23 3.63 3.61 -4.32
CA PHE A 23 3.76 2.31 -3.68
C PHE A 23 2.87 2.26 -2.44
N PHE A 24 2.72 1.07 -1.88
CA PHE A 24 1.91 0.84 -0.69
C PHE A 24 2.78 0.32 0.45
N GLU A 25 2.48 0.75 1.67
CA GLU A 25 3.09 0.24 2.88
C GLU A 25 2.02 -0.03 3.96
N LEU A 26 2.32 -0.87 4.94
CA LEU A 26 1.38 -1.11 6.04
C LEU A 26 1.37 0.13 6.95
N VAL A 27 0.21 0.49 7.50
CA VAL A 27 0.06 1.69 8.35
C VAL A 27 1.05 1.73 9.52
N ASN A 28 1.38 0.55 10.07
CA ASN A 28 2.28 0.40 11.21
C ASN A 28 3.69 -0.05 10.83
N HIS A 29 4.02 -0.07 9.53
CA HIS A 29 5.32 -0.50 9.05
C HIS A 29 5.76 0.33 7.85
N LYS A 30 6.70 1.24 8.09
CA LYS A 30 7.29 2.09 7.07
C LYS A 30 8.40 1.33 6.35
N LEU A 31 8.42 1.40 5.02
CA LEU A 31 9.55 0.87 4.28
C LEU A 31 10.79 1.72 4.52
N GLU A 32 11.97 1.10 4.49
CA GLU A 32 13.26 1.80 4.59
C GLU A 32 13.80 2.22 3.21
N GLN A 33 13.23 1.67 2.14
CA GLN A 33 13.65 1.92 0.76
C GLN A 33 12.49 1.85 -0.23
N CYS A 34 12.62 2.57 -1.35
CA CYS A 34 11.64 2.53 -2.43
C CYS A 34 11.67 1.17 -3.14
N PRO A 35 10.53 0.47 -3.30
CA PRO A 35 10.49 -0.84 -3.97
C PRO A 35 10.77 -0.77 -5.48
N TRP A 36 10.72 0.42 -6.08
CA TRP A 36 10.89 0.61 -7.52
C TRP A 36 12.31 1.02 -7.93
N CYS A 37 12.94 1.91 -7.16
CA CYS A 37 14.24 2.49 -7.50
C CYS A 37 15.32 2.21 -6.46
N ASN A 38 15.00 1.47 -5.38
CA ASN A 38 15.90 1.15 -4.27
C ASN A 38 16.51 2.38 -3.57
N HIS A 39 15.92 3.56 -3.74
CA HIS A 39 16.33 4.75 -3.01
C HIS A 39 16.05 4.55 -1.52
N VAL A 40 17.07 4.75 -0.68
CA VAL A 40 17.00 4.57 0.78
C VAL A 40 16.42 5.81 1.44
N PHE A 41 15.43 5.63 2.32
CA PHE A 41 14.73 6.69 3.04
C PHE A 41 15.46 7.07 4.34
N SER A 42 16.69 7.57 4.24
CA SER A 42 17.56 7.87 5.40
C SER A 42 17.60 9.34 5.82
N ALA A 43 17.15 10.26 4.97
CA ALA A 43 17.17 11.71 5.21
C ALA A 43 15.74 12.30 5.23
N PRO A 44 15.49 13.42 5.92
CA PRO A 44 14.16 14.07 5.97
C PRO A 44 13.52 14.27 4.58
N ASN A 45 14.31 14.67 3.58
CA ASN A 45 13.82 14.93 2.23
C ASN A 45 13.65 13.66 1.36
N SER A 46 14.19 12.53 1.84
CA SER A 46 14.10 11.24 1.13
C SER A 46 12.83 10.46 1.48
N PHE A 47 12.15 10.81 2.57
CA PHE A 47 10.93 10.12 2.98
C PHE A 47 9.83 10.30 1.93
N PRO A 48 9.06 9.26 1.63
CA PRO A 48 7.96 9.35 0.67
C PRO A 48 6.87 10.30 1.15
N ASN A 49 6.18 10.93 0.20
CA ASN A 49 4.96 11.67 0.50
C ASN A 49 3.79 10.69 0.65
N MET A 50 3.05 10.79 1.76
CA MET A 50 1.81 10.02 1.94
C MET A 50 0.70 10.68 1.11
N GLU A 51 0.16 9.95 0.14
CA GLU A 51 -0.85 10.50 -0.79
C GLU A 51 -2.26 10.41 -0.21
N GLU A 52 -2.61 9.28 0.41
CA GLU A 52 -3.96 9.02 0.89
C GLU A 52 -3.97 8.23 2.21
N ILE A 53 -4.95 8.55 3.06
CA ILE A 53 -5.12 7.97 4.39
C ILE A 53 -5.55 6.50 4.29
N SER A 54 -5.05 5.69 5.21
CA SER A 54 -5.19 4.24 5.24
C SER A 54 -6.62 3.69 5.27
N GLU A 55 -7.61 4.54 5.51
CA GLU A 55 -9.01 4.15 5.61
C GLU A 55 -9.58 3.70 4.25
N LYS A 56 -8.95 4.11 3.14
CA LYS A 56 -9.39 3.76 1.78
C LYS A 56 -8.80 2.44 1.27
N TYR A 57 -7.55 2.12 1.63
CA TYR A 57 -6.82 1.00 1.05
C TYR A 57 -6.63 -0.14 2.05
N ASN A 58 -6.99 -1.34 1.63
CA ASN A 58 -6.80 -2.56 2.42
C ASN A 58 -6.08 -3.61 1.57
N LEU A 59 -5.07 -4.25 2.15
CA LEU A 59 -4.53 -5.49 1.64
C LEU A 59 -5.44 -6.64 2.08
N VAL A 60 -5.90 -7.43 1.11
CA VAL A 60 -6.72 -8.62 1.31
C VAL A 60 -5.97 -9.83 0.75
N ILE A 61 -5.90 -10.90 1.53
CA ILE A 61 -5.33 -12.17 1.08
C ILE A 61 -6.48 -13.05 0.60
N ASP A 62 -6.45 -13.45 -0.66
CA ASP A 62 -7.45 -14.36 -1.23
C ASP A 62 -7.36 -15.72 -0.52
N PRO A 63 -8.44 -16.18 0.15
CA PRO A 63 -8.40 -17.40 0.94
C PRO A 63 -8.31 -18.68 0.08
N GLN A 64 -8.53 -18.59 -1.23
CA GLN A 64 -8.50 -19.75 -2.14
C GLN A 64 -7.09 -20.04 -2.66
N ASN A 65 -6.31 -18.99 -2.93
CA ASN A 65 -4.99 -19.12 -3.57
C ASN A 65 -3.85 -18.43 -2.79
N GLY A 66 -4.16 -17.71 -1.70
CA GLY A 66 -3.19 -16.99 -0.88
C GLY A 66 -2.62 -15.73 -1.55
N VAL A 67 -3.17 -15.29 -2.69
CA VAL A 67 -2.65 -14.15 -3.45
C VAL A 67 -3.09 -12.84 -2.79
N PRO A 68 -2.14 -11.95 -2.44
CA PRO A 68 -2.47 -10.63 -1.92
C PRO A 68 -3.05 -9.74 -3.01
N ARG A 69 -4.08 -8.96 -2.65
CA ARG A 69 -4.72 -7.97 -3.52
C ARG A 69 -5.00 -6.70 -2.75
N ILE A 70 -4.93 -5.56 -3.43
CA ILE A 70 -5.32 -4.27 -2.89
C ILE A 70 -6.81 -4.07 -3.16
N MET A 71 -7.56 -3.78 -2.10
CA MET A 71 -8.97 -3.43 -2.14
C MET A 71 -9.12 -1.96 -1.78
N VAL A 72 -9.90 -1.23 -2.57
CA VAL A 72 -10.20 0.19 -2.38
C VAL A 72 -11.65 0.32 -1.90
N LEU A 73 -11.87 0.89 -0.71
CA LEU A 73 -13.19 1.17 -0.18
C LEU A 73 -13.70 2.52 -0.72
N GLY A 74 -14.90 2.56 -1.30
CA GLY A 74 -15.58 3.81 -1.65
C GLY A 74 -15.59 4.24 -3.13
N GLY A 75 -15.13 3.42 -4.08
CA GLY A 75 -15.29 3.68 -5.51
C GLY A 75 -14.12 3.17 -6.34
N THR A 76 -14.42 2.76 -7.57
CA THR A 76 -13.44 2.47 -8.62
C THR A 76 -12.51 3.67 -8.74
N GLU A 77 -11.21 3.48 -8.59
CA GLU A 77 -10.25 4.47 -9.09
C GLU A 77 -10.52 4.53 -10.60
N ASP A 78 -11.20 5.59 -11.05
CA ASP A 78 -11.37 5.87 -12.47
C ASP A 78 -9.97 5.88 -13.09
N GLU A 79 -9.78 4.95 -14.03
CA GLU A 79 -8.71 5.00 -15.00
C GLU A 79 -8.70 6.41 -15.62
N SER A 80 -7.60 7.14 -15.44
CA SER A 80 -7.28 8.37 -16.18
C SER A 80 -5.96 8.16 -16.90
#